data_AF-A0A1M5A6N6-F1
#
_entry.id   AF-A0A1M5A6N6-F1
#
_cell.length_a   1.000
_cell.length_b   1.000
_cell.length_c   1.000
_cell.angle_alpha   90.00
_cell.angle_beta   90.00
_cell.angle_gamma   90.00
#
_symmetry.space_group_name_H-M   'P 1'
#
loop_
_entity.id
_entity.type
_entity.pdbx_description
1 polymer ?
#
loop_
_entity_poly.entity_id
_entity_poly.type
_entity_poly.pdbx_seq_one_letter_code
_entity_poly.pdbx_strand_id
1 'polypeptide(L)'
;MGTLFALVSVIFLYTTLRDQRRTSEIEKFETRFFELIRLHRDNVQEITLKTQNGKKIFVLFIREFREIMKIVKDVFKNDKLEKKQIIEISYLAFFYGIGPNSTRILKNSLSNYDKTKVKKLTDELQSQKQEVKKERKFNYVPFEGHQSRLGHYYRHLFQSIAYCHNKKIDIDKYEYIKLIRAQLSNHEQALLFLNSISKLGKPWKDENLIKTYRLIKNIPEDFFDPKKEIDIKELYPEMIFEYEENTVANNV
;
A
#
# COMPACT_ATOMS: atom_id res chain seq x y z
N MET A 1 58.28 -23.87 12.19
CA MET A 1 57.27 -23.32 13.15
C MET A 1 56.88 -21.88 12.81
N GLY A 2 57.82 -20.91 12.71
CA GLY A 2 57.49 -19.49 12.45
C GLY A 2 56.66 -19.20 11.19
N THR A 3 56.95 -19.86 10.06
CA THR A 3 56.21 -19.68 8.80
C THR A 3 54.77 -20.19 8.88
N LEU A 4 54.53 -21.26 9.65
CA LEU A 4 53.18 -21.80 9.87
C LEU A 4 52.34 -20.83 10.72
N PHE A 5 52.94 -20.26 11.78
CA PHE A 5 52.27 -19.23 12.59
C PHE A 5 51.99 -17.96 11.78
N ALA A 6 52.90 -17.53 10.90
CA ALA A 6 52.66 -16.39 10.02
C ALA A 6 51.47 -16.63 9.07
N LEU A 7 51.38 -17.83 8.48
CA LEU A 7 50.28 -18.20 7.59
C LEU A 7 48.94 -18.25 8.33
N VAL A 8 48.93 -18.81 9.54
CA VAL A 8 47.74 -18.83 10.42
C VAL A 8 47.32 -17.40 10.80
N SER A 9 48.25 -16.51 11.15
CA SER A 9 47.97 -15.10 11.45
C SER A 9 47.39 -14.35 10.25
N VAL A 10 47.89 -14.61 9.03
CA VAL A 10 47.34 -14.02 7.80
C VAL A 10 45.91 -14.50 7.54
N ILE A 11 45.63 -15.79 7.75
CA ILE A 11 44.27 -16.34 7.65
C ILE A 11 43.35 -15.66 8.67
N PHE A 12 43.77 -15.56 9.94
CA PHE A 12 42.97 -14.89 10.98
C PHE A 12 42.74 -13.41 10.71
N LEU A 13 43.74 -12.69 10.20
CA LEU A 13 43.58 -11.29 9.82
C LEU A 13 42.59 -11.16 8.66
N TYR A 14 42.71 -12.02 7.65
CA TYR A 14 41.79 -12.03 6.51
C TYR A 14 40.35 -12.31 6.94
N THR A 15 40.11 -13.30 7.80
CA THR A 15 38.76 -13.60 8.32
C THR A 15 38.23 -12.42 9.14
N THR A 16 39.07 -11.84 10.01
CA THR A 16 38.69 -10.67 10.83
C THR A 16 38.31 -9.47 9.97
N LEU A 17 39.09 -9.14 8.94
CA LEU A 17 38.80 -8.03 8.03
C LEU A 17 37.52 -8.27 7.22
N ARG A 18 37.27 -9.52 6.82
CA ARG A 18 36.04 -9.91 6.13
C ARG A 18 34.83 -9.74 7.05
N ASP A 19 34.91 -10.17 8.30
CA ASP A 19 33.83 -10.05 9.27
C ASP A 19 33.58 -8.58 9.63
N GLN A 20 34.63 -7.79 9.84
CA GLN A 20 34.52 -6.34 10.05
C GLN A 20 33.83 -5.63 8.88
N ARG A 21 34.17 -6.00 7.64
CA ARG A 21 33.51 -5.44 6.45
C ARG A 21 32.03 -5.81 6.42
N ARG A 22 31.69 -7.06 6.72
CA ARG A 22 30.29 -7.53 6.79
C ARG A 22 29.51 -6.75 7.84
N THR A 23 30.05 -6.63 9.06
CA THR A 23 29.42 -5.86 10.14
C THR A 23 29.21 -4.40 9.74
N SER A 24 30.22 -3.76 9.15
CA SER A 24 30.11 -2.37 8.68
C SER A 24 29.05 -2.20 7.58
N GLU A 25 28.89 -3.18 6.68
CA GLU A 25 27.83 -3.15 5.65
C GLU A 25 26.43 -3.29 6.26
N ILE A 26 26.27 -4.13 7.29
CA ILE A 26 25.02 -4.28 8.03
C ILE A 26 24.68 -2.99 8.80
N GLU A 27 25.62 -2.41 9.54
CA GLU A 27 25.40 -1.16 10.29
C GLU A 27 24.99 0.01 9.38
N LYS A 28 25.67 0.15 8.22
CA LYS A 28 25.30 1.16 7.20
C LYS A 28 23.91 0.91 6.63
N PHE A 29 23.56 -0.37 6.43
CA PHE A 29 22.21 -0.75 6.00
C PHE A 29 21.17 -0.36 7.05
N GLU A 30 21.37 -0.75 8.31
CA GLU A 30 20.45 -0.49 9.41
C GLU A 30 20.25 1.00 9.63
N THR A 31 21.33 1.78 9.63
CA THR A 31 21.28 3.24 9.74
C THR A 31 20.36 3.84 8.68
N ARG A 32 20.54 3.46 7.41
CA ARG A 32 19.70 3.95 6.31
C ARG A 32 18.28 3.39 6.37
N PHE A 33 18.11 2.15 6.81
CA PHE A 33 16.81 1.51 6.99
C PHE A 33 15.96 2.24 8.04
N PHE A 34 16.51 2.54 9.22
CA PHE A 34 15.80 3.26 10.26
C PHE A 34 15.48 4.71 9.85
N GLU A 35 16.35 5.35 9.06
CA GLU A 35 16.05 6.66 8.48
C GLU A 35 14.88 6.60 7.49
N LEU A 36 14.80 5.55 6.65
CA LEU A 36 13.65 5.35 5.76
C LEU A 36 12.34 5.13 6.54
N ILE A 37 12.37 4.40 7.66
CA ILE A 37 11.22 4.26 8.56
C ILE A 37 10.81 5.62 9.13
N ARG A 38 11.78 6.42 9.58
CA ARG A 38 11.53 7.77 10.12
C ARG A 38 10.87 8.66 9.07
N LEU A 39 11.46 8.74 7.87
CA LEU A 39 10.90 9.50 6.75
C LEU A 39 9.50 9.02 6.37
N HIS A 40 9.22 7.72 6.46
CA HIS A 40 7.87 7.21 6.23
C HIS A 40 6.87 7.72 7.28
N ARG A 41 7.24 7.72 8.57
CA ARG A 41 6.41 8.27 9.65
C ARG A 41 6.16 9.77 9.46
N ASP A 42 7.19 10.52 9.07
CA ASP A 42 7.10 11.96 8.83
C ASP A 42 6.16 12.24 7.65
N ASN A 43 6.31 11.52 6.53
CA ASN A 43 5.40 11.59 5.39
C ASN A 43 3.94 11.31 5.81
N VAL A 44 3.70 10.32 6.69
CA VAL A 44 2.35 10.03 7.20
C VAL A 44 1.79 11.19 8.02
N GLN A 45 2.62 11.82 8.86
CA GLN A 45 2.21 12.95 9.69
C GLN A 45 1.93 14.22 8.87
N GLU A 46 2.69 14.43 7.79
CA GLU A 46 2.54 15.57 6.87
C GLU A 46 1.27 15.48 6.00
N ILE A 47 0.70 14.27 5.82
CA ILE A 47 -0.60 14.14 5.17
C ILE A 47 -1.62 14.87 6.04
N THR A 48 -2.13 15.98 5.50
CA THR A 48 -3.10 16.85 6.15
C THR A 48 -4.32 17.06 5.26
N LEU A 49 -5.49 17.01 5.89
CA LEU A 49 -6.78 17.32 5.28
C LEU A 49 -7.59 18.17 6.25
N LYS A 50 -7.50 19.49 6.05
CA LYS A 50 -8.06 20.52 6.92
C LYS A 50 -7.66 20.29 8.39
N THR A 51 -8.57 19.75 9.21
CA THR A 51 -8.40 19.56 10.66
C THR A 51 -7.93 18.17 11.04
N GLN A 52 -7.79 17.24 10.08
CA GLN A 52 -7.32 15.88 10.33
C GLN A 52 -5.89 15.73 9.83
N ASN A 53 -5.10 14.92 10.52
CA ASN A 53 -3.71 14.63 10.21
C ASN A 53 -3.36 13.16 10.53
N GLY A 54 -2.25 12.68 9.96
CA GLY A 54 -1.70 11.38 10.29
C GLY A 54 -2.63 10.20 9.99
N LYS A 55 -2.56 9.16 10.82
CA LYS A 55 -3.27 7.88 10.62
C LYS A 55 -4.80 8.00 10.52
N LYS A 56 -5.41 9.03 11.11
CA LYS A 56 -6.88 9.24 11.07
C LYS A 56 -7.39 9.51 9.65
N ILE A 57 -6.56 10.09 8.79
CA ILE A 57 -6.95 10.39 7.41
C ILE A 57 -7.20 9.11 6.60
N PHE A 58 -6.44 8.05 6.84
CA PHE A 58 -6.60 6.78 6.12
C PHE A 58 -7.97 6.14 6.39
N VAL A 59 -8.57 6.40 7.56
CA VAL A 59 -9.95 6.02 7.86
C VAL A 59 -10.93 6.76 6.94
N LEU A 60 -10.73 8.06 6.74
CA LEU A 60 -11.57 8.88 5.86
C LEU A 60 -11.41 8.47 4.40
N PHE A 61 -10.18 8.17 3.98
CA PHE A 61 -9.90 7.64 2.64
C PHE A 61 -10.64 6.34 2.35
N ILE A 62 -10.63 5.38 3.27
CA ILE A 62 -11.39 4.13 3.08
C ILE A 62 -12.90 4.39 3.02
N ARG A 63 -13.42 5.31 3.85
CA ARG A 63 -14.84 5.70 3.78
C ARG A 63 -15.21 6.31 2.45
N GLU A 64 -14.37 7.21 1.94
CA GLU A 64 -14.59 7.87 0.64
C GLU A 64 -14.51 6.86 -0.52
N PHE A 65 -13.52 5.97 -0.49
CA PHE A 65 -13.38 4.89 -1.45
C PHE A 65 -14.65 4.01 -1.51
N ARG A 66 -15.26 3.68 -0.36
CA ARG A 66 -16.52 2.92 -0.32
C ARG A 66 -17.67 3.64 -1.00
N GLU A 67 -17.79 4.97 -0.85
CA GLU A 67 -18.83 5.73 -1.55
C GLU A 67 -18.60 5.73 -3.07
N ILE A 68 -17.35 5.91 -3.49
CA ILE A 68 -16.99 5.81 -4.91
C ILE A 68 -17.33 4.42 -5.45
N MET A 69 -17.06 3.36 -4.68
CA MET A 69 -17.33 1.99 -5.09
C MET A 69 -18.82 1.71 -5.28
N LYS A 70 -19.70 2.28 -4.44
CA LYS A 70 -21.16 2.21 -4.65
C LYS A 70 -21.57 2.88 -5.96
N ILE A 71 -21.04 4.09 -6.21
CA ILE A 71 -21.33 4.84 -7.44
C ILE A 71 -20.86 4.06 -8.67
N VAL A 72 -19.65 3.51 -8.65
CA VAL A 72 -19.13 2.66 -9.73
C VAL A 72 -20.02 1.44 -9.95
N LYS A 73 -20.45 0.74 -8.88
CA LYS A 73 -21.35 -0.41 -9.01
C LYS A 73 -22.68 -0.04 -9.65
N ASP A 74 -23.28 1.11 -9.34
CA ASP A 74 -24.53 1.53 -10.00
C ASP A 74 -24.31 1.94 -11.46
N VAL A 75 -23.25 2.71 -11.76
CA VAL A 75 -22.95 3.16 -13.13
C VAL A 75 -22.71 1.98 -14.07
N PHE A 76 -22.00 0.95 -13.58
CA PHE A 76 -21.61 -0.24 -14.33
C PHE A 76 -22.47 -1.49 -14.03
N LYS A 77 -23.66 -1.33 -13.41
CA LYS A 77 -24.49 -2.48 -12.98
C LYS A 77 -24.90 -3.46 -14.08
N ASN A 78 -25.01 -2.97 -15.32
CA ASN A 78 -25.41 -3.76 -16.48
C ASN A 78 -24.21 -4.26 -17.29
N ASP A 79 -23.00 -3.89 -16.89
CA ASP A 79 -21.76 -4.26 -17.56
C ASP A 79 -21.22 -5.54 -16.92
N LYS A 80 -20.74 -6.48 -17.75
CA LYS A 80 -20.10 -7.72 -17.27
C LYS A 80 -18.65 -7.44 -16.86
N LEU A 81 -18.46 -6.72 -15.76
CA LEU A 81 -17.15 -6.45 -15.19
C LEU A 81 -16.76 -7.48 -14.15
N GLU A 82 -15.50 -7.90 -14.17
CA GLU A 82 -14.91 -8.66 -13.08
C GLU A 82 -14.82 -7.81 -11.80
N LYS A 83 -14.88 -8.46 -10.63
CA LYS A 83 -14.76 -7.77 -9.33
C LYS A 83 -13.52 -6.88 -9.26
N LYS A 84 -12.39 -7.37 -9.79
CA LYS A 84 -11.13 -6.63 -9.82
C LYS A 84 -11.20 -5.35 -10.66
N GLN A 85 -11.94 -5.37 -11.78
CA GLN A 85 -12.14 -4.19 -12.62
C GLN A 85 -12.97 -3.14 -11.88
N ILE A 86 -14.03 -3.54 -11.16
CA ILE A 86 -14.79 -2.60 -10.32
C ILE A 86 -13.88 -1.95 -9.29
N ILE A 87 -13.07 -2.73 -8.57
CA ILE A 87 -12.15 -2.20 -7.56
C ILE A 87 -11.13 -1.24 -8.19
N GLU A 88 -10.56 -1.61 -9.35
CA GLU A 88 -9.62 -0.75 -10.06
C GLU A 88 -10.24 0.57 -10.50
N ILE A 89 -11.44 0.55 -11.09
CA ILE A 89 -12.16 1.77 -11.50
C ILE A 89 -12.42 2.65 -10.28
N SER A 90 -12.92 2.06 -9.18
CA SER A 90 -13.16 2.78 -7.93
C SER A 90 -11.89 3.39 -7.36
N TYR A 91 -10.78 2.65 -7.38
CA TYR A 91 -9.50 3.14 -6.87
C TYR A 91 -8.91 4.25 -7.74
N LEU A 92 -9.02 4.16 -9.08
CA LEU A 92 -8.58 5.22 -9.98
C LEU A 92 -9.41 6.49 -9.82
N ALA A 93 -10.73 6.36 -9.66
CA ALA A 93 -11.61 7.48 -9.34
C ALA A 93 -11.29 8.11 -7.98
N PHE A 94 -10.99 7.30 -6.97
CA PHE A 94 -10.53 7.77 -5.66
C PHE A 94 -9.17 8.48 -5.73
N PHE A 95 -8.23 7.93 -6.48
CA PHE A 95 -6.87 8.44 -6.52
C PHE A 95 -6.77 9.73 -7.34
N TYR A 96 -7.35 9.77 -8.53
CA TYR A 96 -7.29 10.96 -9.39
C TYR A 96 -8.38 11.98 -9.05
N GLY A 97 -9.58 11.51 -8.73
CA GLY A 97 -10.73 12.37 -8.47
C GLY A 97 -11.27 13.12 -9.69
N ILE A 98 -12.20 14.01 -9.40
CA ILE A 98 -12.79 14.96 -10.34
C ILE A 98 -12.38 16.39 -9.98
N GLY A 99 -12.26 17.23 -10.99
CA GLY A 99 -11.82 18.61 -10.87
C GLY A 99 -11.32 19.15 -12.21
N PRO A 100 -10.95 20.44 -12.29
CA PRO A 100 -10.60 21.10 -13.55
C PRO A 100 -9.52 20.35 -14.34
N ASN A 101 -8.50 19.84 -13.64
CA ASN A 101 -7.38 19.11 -14.24
C ASN A 101 -7.45 17.59 -14.01
N SER A 102 -7.93 17.15 -12.84
CA SER A 102 -7.98 15.75 -12.43
C SER A 102 -8.97 14.92 -13.23
N THR A 103 -10.13 15.48 -13.61
CA THR A 103 -11.15 14.75 -14.39
C THR A 103 -10.58 14.23 -15.72
N ARG A 104 -9.72 15.00 -16.39
CA ARG A 104 -9.07 14.58 -17.63
C ARG A 104 -8.14 13.39 -17.40
N ILE A 105 -7.37 13.41 -16.30
CA ILE A 105 -6.45 12.33 -15.93
C ILE A 105 -7.25 11.06 -15.61
N LEU A 106 -8.34 11.19 -14.84
CA LEU A 106 -9.24 10.07 -14.54
C LEU A 106 -9.81 9.45 -15.82
N LYS A 107 -10.37 10.26 -16.72
CA LYS A 107 -10.92 9.80 -18.01
C LYS A 107 -9.87 9.08 -18.86
N ASN A 108 -8.67 9.63 -18.95
CA ASN A 108 -7.56 8.99 -19.67
C ASN A 108 -7.14 7.68 -19.00
N SER A 109 -7.14 7.62 -17.67
CA SER A 109 -6.84 6.40 -16.93
C SER A 109 -7.90 5.30 -17.14
N LEU A 110 -9.11 5.67 -17.55
CA LEU A 110 -10.21 4.74 -17.81
C LEU A 110 -10.50 4.57 -19.32
N SER A 111 -9.51 4.86 -20.18
CA SER A 111 -9.67 4.83 -21.65
C SER A 111 -10.11 3.47 -22.22
N ASN A 112 -9.87 2.38 -21.48
CA ASN A 112 -10.21 1.02 -21.87
C ASN A 112 -11.70 0.67 -21.58
N TYR A 113 -12.43 1.57 -20.93
CA TYR A 113 -13.84 1.41 -20.60
C TYR A 113 -14.71 2.30 -21.48
N ASP A 114 -16.00 1.98 -21.56
CA ASP A 114 -16.97 2.73 -22.34
C ASP A 114 -16.98 4.22 -21.96
N LYS A 115 -16.77 5.10 -22.95
CA LYS A 115 -16.65 6.55 -22.74
C LYS A 115 -17.92 7.17 -22.17
N THR A 116 -19.10 6.66 -22.52
CA THR A 116 -20.39 7.15 -22.00
C THR A 116 -20.55 6.78 -20.54
N LYS A 117 -20.12 5.57 -20.14
CA LYS A 117 -20.08 5.12 -18.75
C LYS A 117 -19.09 5.90 -17.91
N VAL A 118 -17.88 6.12 -18.43
CA VAL A 118 -16.86 6.95 -17.74
C VAL A 118 -17.34 8.38 -17.57
N LYS A 119 -18.01 8.96 -18.59
CA LYS A 119 -18.65 10.28 -18.44
C LYS A 119 -19.72 10.27 -17.35
N LYS A 120 -20.63 9.29 -17.39
CA LYS A 120 -21.68 9.12 -16.38
C LYS A 120 -21.09 9.00 -14.97
N LEU A 121 -20.01 8.24 -14.79
CA LEU A 121 -19.29 8.15 -13.51
C LEU A 121 -18.81 9.53 -13.03
N THR A 122 -18.18 10.32 -13.91
CA THR A 122 -17.70 11.65 -13.50
C THR A 122 -18.85 12.61 -13.17
N ASP A 123 -19.97 12.51 -13.88
CA ASP A 123 -21.16 13.33 -13.64
C ASP A 123 -21.81 12.94 -12.30
N GLU A 124 -21.90 11.64 -12.02
CA GLU A 124 -22.46 11.12 -10.77
C GLU A 124 -21.63 11.53 -9.55
N LEU A 125 -20.29 11.37 -9.63
CA LEU A 125 -19.37 11.84 -8.59
C LEU A 125 -19.53 13.35 -8.34
N GLN A 126 -19.65 14.15 -9.41
CA GLN A 126 -19.81 15.60 -9.27
C GLN A 126 -21.14 15.98 -8.62
N SER A 127 -22.23 15.28 -8.96
CA SER A 127 -23.56 15.56 -8.41
C SER A 127 -23.68 15.17 -6.93
N GLN A 128 -23.12 14.01 -6.54
CA GLN A 128 -23.29 13.46 -5.19
C GLN A 128 -22.30 14.01 -4.16
N LYS A 129 -21.21 14.70 -4.57
CA LYS A 129 -20.12 15.06 -3.63
C LYS A 129 -20.55 15.89 -2.42
N GLN A 130 -21.54 16.78 -2.56
CA GLN A 130 -22.02 17.60 -1.43
C GLN A 130 -22.92 16.82 -0.47
N GLU A 131 -23.78 15.96 -1.01
CA GLU A 131 -24.64 15.07 -0.23
C GLU A 131 -23.78 14.08 0.58
N VAL A 132 -22.88 13.38 -0.10
CA VAL A 132 -21.94 12.43 0.52
C VAL A 132 -21.10 13.11 1.61
N LYS A 133 -20.63 14.34 1.35
CA LYS A 133 -19.91 15.14 2.34
C LYS A 133 -20.72 15.30 3.64
N LYS A 134 -21.99 15.67 3.51
CA LYS A 134 -22.89 15.89 4.66
C LYS A 134 -23.21 14.59 5.38
N GLU A 135 -23.62 13.56 4.65
CA GLU A 135 -24.04 12.27 5.22
C GLU A 135 -22.91 11.53 5.93
N ARG A 136 -21.73 11.51 5.31
CA ARG A 136 -20.53 10.85 5.88
C ARG A 136 -19.73 11.76 6.81
N LYS A 137 -20.20 13.00 7.02
CA LYS A 137 -19.58 14.01 7.89
C LYS A 137 -18.11 14.27 7.52
N PHE A 138 -17.80 14.33 6.22
CA PHE A 138 -16.47 14.70 5.77
C PHE A 138 -16.21 16.18 6.04
N ASN A 139 -15.05 16.49 6.60
CA ASN A 139 -14.60 17.87 6.80
C ASN A 139 -14.05 18.49 5.49
N TYR A 140 -13.69 17.68 4.49
CA TYR A 140 -13.27 18.09 3.15
C TYR A 140 -14.35 17.79 2.09
N VAL A 141 -14.14 18.25 0.85
CA VAL A 141 -15.03 17.90 -0.28
C VAL A 141 -14.55 16.57 -0.85
N PRO A 142 -15.36 15.49 -0.81
CA PRO A 142 -14.95 14.20 -1.32
C PRO A 142 -14.90 14.19 -2.85
N PHE A 143 -14.25 13.16 -3.38
CA PHE A 143 -14.10 12.83 -4.79
C PHE A 143 -13.17 13.77 -5.58
N GLU A 144 -12.50 14.71 -4.93
CA GLU A 144 -11.53 15.61 -5.58
C GLU A 144 -10.15 14.96 -5.82
N GLY A 145 -9.96 13.75 -5.30
CA GLY A 145 -8.78 12.93 -5.55
C GLY A 145 -7.66 13.15 -4.55
N HIS A 146 -6.83 12.12 -4.40
CA HIS A 146 -5.75 12.07 -3.40
C HIS A 146 -4.38 11.80 -3.99
N GLN A 147 -4.21 11.94 -5.32
CA GLN A 147 -2.96 11.67 -6.04
C GLN A 147 -1.75 12.36 -5.40
N SER A 148 -1.86 13.64 -5.03
CA SER A 148 -0.73 14.37 -4.47
C SER A 148 -0.28 13.74 -3.14
N ARG A 149 -1.22 13.47 -2.22
CA ARG A 149 -0.92 12.88 -0.90
C ARG A 149 -0.43 11.44 -1.02
N LEU A 150 -1.23 10.60 -1.67
CA LEU A 150 -0.98 9.18 -1.74
C LEU A 150 0.15 8.83 -2.72
N GLY A 151 0.39 9.64 -3.75
CA GLY A 151 1.49 9.44 -4.67
C GLY A 151 2.86 9.55 -3.99
N HIS A 152 3.05 10.54 -3.12
CA HIS A 152 4.27 10.65 -2.31
C HIS A 152 4.36 9.49 -1.30
N TYR A 153 3.28 9.23 -0.57
CA TYR A 153 3.20 8.13 0.40
C TYR A 153 3.63 6.78 -0.19
N TYR A 154 3.01 6.34 -1.29
CA TYR A 154 3.33 5.04 -1.89
C TYR A 154 4.73 5.00 -2.49
N ARG A 155 5.22 6.11 -3.06
CA ARG A 155 6.59 6.16 -3.60
C ARG A 155 7.62 5.93 -2.49
N HIS A 156 7.46 6.59 -1.34
CA HIS A 156 8.37 6.42 -0.20
C HIS A 156 8.24 5.04 0.45
N LEU A 157 7.01 4.53 0.62
CA LEU A 157 6.79 3.18 1.13
C LEU A 157 7.43 2.12 0.22
N PHE A 158 7.22 2.23 -1.10
CA PHE A 158 7.83 1.34 -2.09
C PHE A 158 9.35 1.42 -2.04
N GLN A 159 9.93 2.62 -2.04
CA GLN A 159 11.38 2.80 -1.98
C GLN A 159 11.99 2.19 -0.70
N SER A 160 11.30 2.29 0.43
CA SER A 160 11.75 1.73 1.71
C SER A 160 11.80 0.21 1.69
N ILE A 161 10.75 -0.41 1.15
CA ILE A 161 10.65 -1.87 0.99
C ILE A 161 11.64 -2.36 -0.08
N ALA A 162 11.69 -1.69 -1.24
CA ALA A 162 12.60 -2.03 -2.33
C ALA A 162 14.07 -1.88 -1.91
N TYR A 163 14.41 -0.90 -1.06
CA TYR A 163 15.75 -0.76 -0.50
C TYR A 163 16.16 -2.02 0.28
N CYS A 164 15.29 -2.54 1.15
CA CYS A 164 15.58 -3.78 1.87
C CYS A 164 15.57 -5.02 0.94
N HIS A 165 14.56 -5.13 0.08
CA HIS A 165 14.40 -6.25 -0.85
C HIS A 165 15.61 -6.43 -1.77
N ASN A 166 16.12 -5.34 -2.35
CA ASN A 166 17.17 -5.38 -3.37
C ASN A 166 18.59 -5.42 -2.80
N LYS A 167 18.79 -5.26 -1.49
CA LYS A 167 20.13 -5.28 -0.90
C LYS A 167 20.74 -6.69 -0.94
N LYS A 168 21.95 -6.77 -1.47
CA LYS A 168 22.73 -8.02 -1.57
C LYS A 168 23.64 -8.19 -0.34
N ILE A 169 23.02 -8.21 0.83
CA ILE A 169 23.67 -8.47 2.11
C ILE A 169 22.95 -9.63 2.79
N ASP A 170 23.71 -10.44 3.52
CA ASP A 170 23.18 -11.61 4.22
C ASP A 170 22.52 -11.19 5.54
N ILE A 171 21.25 -10.79 5.42
CA ILE A 171 20.35 -10.38 6.49
C ILE A 171 18.98 -11.03 6.32
N ASP A 172 18.21 -11.10 7.39
CA ASP A 172 16.80 -11.47 7.32
C ASP A 172 15.95 -10.29 6.82
N LYS A 173 15.83 -10.17 5.50
CA LYS A 173 15.02 -9.14 4.84
C LYS A 173 13.55 -9.17 5.27
N TYR A 174 13.03 -10.36 5.61
CA TYR A 174 11.64 -10.50 6.02
C TYR A 174 11.41 -9.80 7.35
N GLU A 175 12.29 -10.00 8.33
CA GLU A 175 12.18 -9.34 9.63
C GLU A 175 12.32 -7.81 9.54
N TYR A 176 13.24 -7.28 8.71
CA TYR A 176 13.32 -5.83 8.50
C TYR A 176 12.05 -5.27 7.84
N ILE A 177 11.53 -5.88 6.77
CA ILE A 177 10.31 -5.37 6.13
C ILE A 177 9.08 -5.56 7.02
N LYS A 178 9.06 -6.57 7.88
CA LYS A 178 8.04 -6.73 8.92
C LYS A 178 8.03 -5.56 9.91
N LEU A 179 9.19 -4.96 10.24
CA LEU A 179 9.24 -3.72 11.03
C LEU A 179 8.58 -2.54 10.31
N ILE A 180 8.75 -2.42 8.98
CA ILE A 180 8.03 -1.42 8.17
C ILE A 180 6.52 -1.70 8.21
N ARG A 181 6.11 -2.96 7.96
CA ARG A 181 4.69 -3.36 8.02
C ARG A 181 4.06 -3.04 9.37
N ALA A 182 4.77 -3.25 10.47
CA ALA A 182 4.29 -2.93 11.81
C ALA A 182 4.03 -1.42 12.04
N GLN A 183 4.56 -0.54 11.18
CA GLN A 183 4.24 0.89 11.21
C GLN A 183 2.89 1.21 10.55
N LEU A 184 2.45 0.37 9.61
CA LEU A 184 1.23 0.57 8.84
C LEU A 184 0.01 0.21 9.68
N SER A 185 -0.94 1.14 9.78
CA SER A 185 -2.27 0.82 10.32
C SER A 185 -3.06 -0.12 9.40
N ASN A 186 -4.10 -0.77 9.92
CA ASN A 186 -4.98 -1.63 9.11
C ASN A 186 -5.59 -0.88 7.92
N HIS A 187 -5.89 0.42 8.08
CA HIS A 187 -6.42 1.27 7.01
C HIS A 187 -5.36 1.59 5.94
N GLU A 188 -4.11 1.77 6.35
CA GLU A 188 -2.97 1.92 5.42
C GLU A 188 -2.73 0.63 4.64
N GLN A 189 -2.76 -0.53 5.30
CA GLN A 189 -2.64 -1.82 4.63
C GLN A 189 -3.79 -2.07 3.65
N ALA A 190 -5.03 -1.70 4.01
CA ALA A 190 -6.17 -1.78 3.11
C ALA A 190 -6.02 -0.86 1.89
N LEU A 191 -5.52 0.36 2.06
CA LEU A 191 -5.22 1.26 0.94
C LEU A 191 -4.08 0.76 0.07
N LEU A 192 -3.01 0.23 0.67
CA LEU A 192 -1.92 -0.43 -0.05
C LEU A 192 -2.43 -1.62 -0.86
N PHE A 193 -3.32 -2.44 -0.29
CA PHE A 193 -3.99 -3.52 -1.01
C PHE A 193 -4.71 -2.99 -2.26
N LEU A 194 -5.59 -1.97 -2.12
CA LEU A 194 -6.31 -1.37 -3.23
C LEU A 194 -5.36 -0.79 -4.30
N ASN A 195 -4.27 -0.14 -3.87
CA ASN A 195 -3.24 0.35 -4.77
C ASN A 195 -2.57 -0.80 -5.54
N SER A 196 -2.16 -1.86 -4.84
CA SER A 196 -1.38 -2.99 -5.38
C SER A 196 -2.10 -3.78 -6.47
N ILE A 197 -3.44 -3.85 -6.39
CA ILE A 197 -4.25 -4.58 -7.38
C ILE A 197 -4.64 -3.72 -8.58
N SER A 198 -4.52 -2.39 -8.46
CA SER A 198 -4.69 -1.45 -9.56
C SER A 198 -3.44 -1.35 -10.43
N LYS A 199 -3.57 -0.84 -11.65
CA LYS A 199 -2.42 -0.53 -12.51
C LYS A 199 -1.40 0.45 -11.90
N LEU A 200 -1.81 1.30 -10.94
CA LEU A 200 -0.89 2.23 -10.28
C LEU A 200 0.09 1.51 -9.36
N GLY A 201 -0.29 0.33 -8.86
CA GLY A 201 0.52 -0.50 -7.99
C GLY A 201 1.34 -1.56 -8.74
N LYS A 202 1.48 -1.47 -10.06
CA LYS A 202 2.22 -2.45 -10.87
C LYS A 202 3.60 -2.84 -10.28
N PRO A 203 4.44 -1.92 -9.78
CA PRO A 203 5.73 -2.28 -9.18
C PRO A 203 5.63 -3.26 -8.00
N TRP A 204 4.55 -3.19 -7.19
CA TRP A 204 4.32 -4.14 -6.10
C TRP A 204 4.09 -5.56 -6.59
N LYS A 205 3.40 -5.69 -7.72
CA LYS A 205 3.06 -6.96 -8.36
C LYS A 205 4.26 -7.55 -9.09
N ASP A 206 4.97 -6.73 -9.87
CA ASP A 206 6.11 -7.17 -10.68
C ASP A 206 7.22 -7.78 -9.81
N GLU A 207 7.46 -7.19 -8.63
CA GLU A 207 8.44 -7.66 -7.63
C GLU A 207 7.83 -8.62 -6.57
N ASN A 208 6.55 -8.97 -6.72
CA ASN A 208 5.80 -9.84 -5.80
C ASN A 208 5.90 -9.44 -4.30
N LEU A 209 6.04 -8.15 -3.99
CA LEU A 209 6.39 -7.67 -2.64
C LEU A 209 5.25 -7.88 -1.63
N ILE A 210 3.99 -7.69 -2.06
CA ILE A 210 2.82 -7.83 -1.19
C ILE A 210 2.76 -9.24 -0.60
N LYS A 211 2.95 -10.26 -1.44
CA LYS A 211 2.94 -11.67 -1.01
C LYS A 211 4.20 -12.04 -0.24
N THR A 212 5.38 -11.72 -0.80
CA THR A 212 6.68 -12.09 -0.23
C THR A 212 6.82 -11.63 1.21
N TYR A 213 6.41 -10.40 1.51
CA TYR A 213 6.52 -9.81 2.85
C TYR A 213 5.20 -9.75 3.61
N ARG A 214 4.14 -10.35 3.05
CA ARG A 214 2.77 -10.36 3.58
C ARG A 214 2.34 -8.96 4.07
N LEU A 215 2.51 -7.94 3.23
CA LEU A 215 2.40 -6.52 3.61
C LEU A 215 1.00 -6.10 4.07
N ILE A 216 -0.01 -6.90 3.74
CA ILE A 216 -1.43 -6.63 4.05
C ILE A 216 -1.99 -7.61 5.10
N LYS A 217 -1.11 -8.36 5.78
CA LYS A 217 -1.46 -9.43 6.74
C LYS A 217 -2.36 -8.98 7.90
N ASN A 218 -2.27 -7.72 8.32
CA ASN A 218 -2.98 -7.21 9.49
C ASN A 218 -4.36 -6.64 9.16
N ILE A 219 -4.82 -6.74 7.90
CA ILE A 219 -6.20 -6.40 7.56
C ILE A 219 -7.15 -7.40 8.25
N PRO A 220 -8.11 -6.96 9.08
CA PRO A 220 -9.10 -7.84 9.71
C PRO A 220 -10.02 -8.53 8.69
N GLU A 221 -10.58 -9.69 9.04
CA GLU A 221 -11.45 -10.51 8.19
C GLU A 221 -12.62 -9.71 7.57
N ASP A 222 -13.38 -9.00 8.41
CA ASP A 222 -14.53 -8.19 7.98
C ASP A 222 -14.17 -6.73 7.69
N PHE A 223 -12.90 -6.41 7.42
CA PHE A 223 -12.54 -5.04 7.08
C PHE A 223 -13.26 -4.57 5.83
N PHE A 224 -13.36 -5.40 4.80
CA PHE A 224 -14.30 -5.23 3.69
C PHE A 224 -15.30 -6.37 3.76
N ASP A 225 -16.60 -6.09 3.63
CA ASP A 225 -17.61 -7.15 3.57
C ASP A 225 -17.36 -8.03 2.32
N PRO A 226 -17.04 -9.34 2.44
CA PRO A 226 -16.67 -10.15 1.28
C PRO A 226 -17.80 -10.33 0.27
N LYS A 227 -19.07 -10.23 0.73
CA LYS A 227 -20.26 -10.40 -0.10
C LYS A 227 -20.65 -9.10 -0.80
N LYS A 228 -20.52 -7.97 -0.11
CA LYS A 228 -21.02 -6.66 -0.59
C LYS A 228 -19.92 -5.75 -1.11
N GLU A 229 -18.69 -5.89 -0.63
CA GLU A 229 -17.55 -5.06 -0.96
C GLU A 229 -16.50 -5.88 -1.70
N ILE A 230 -15.48 -6.38 -0.99
CA ILE A 230 -14.27 -7.00 -1.54
C ILE A 230 -13.93 -8.24 -0.71
N ASP A 231 -13.77 -9.37 -1.39
CA ASP A 231 -13.14 -10.55 -0.80
C ASP A 231 -11.62 -10.46 -1.05
N ILE A 232 -10.85 -10.12 -0.02
CA ILE A 232 -9.39 -10.04 -0.12
C ILE A 232 -8.80 -11.44 -0.32
N LYS A 233 -9.38 -12.47 0.29
CA LYS A 233 -8.88 -13.84 0.23
C LYS A 233 -9.03 -14.43 -1.16
N GLU A 234 -10.13 -14.11 -1.86
CA GLU A 234 -10.29 -14.45 -3.29
C GLU A 234 -9.14 -13.88 -4.15
N LEU A 235 -8.64 -12.69 -3.83
CA LEU A 235 -7.56 -12.03 -4.57
C LEU A 235 -6.15 -12.44 -4.11
N TYR A 236 -6.00 -12.89 -2.87
CA TYR A 236 -4.76 -13.36 -2.26
C TYR A 236 -4.97 -14.69 -1.50
N PRO A 237 -5.28 -15.80 -2.21
CA PRO A 237 -5.72 -17.05 -1.57
C PRO A 237 -4.66 -17.70 -0.68
N GLU A 238 -3.38 -17.54 -1.04
CA GLU A 238 -2.24 -18.11 -0.30
C GLU A 238 -1.81 -17.24 0.90
N MET A 239 -2.36 -16.04 1.05
CA MET A 239 -1.95 -15.15 2.13
C MET A 239 -2.60 -15.57 3.44
N ILE A 240 -1.78 -15.84 4.46
CA ILE A 240 -2.22 -16.10 5.83
C ILE A 240 -2.32 -14.77 6.58
N PHE A 241 -3.54 -14.38 6.92
CA PHE A 241 -3.84 -13.19 7.71
C PHE A 241 -3.70 -13.47 9.21
N GLU A 242 -3.51 -12.41 9.99
CA GLU A 242 -3.33 -12.52 11.45
C GLU A 242 -4.53 -13.16 12.16
N TYR A 243 -5.75 -12.90 11.71
CA TYR A 243 -6.96 -13.50 12.29
C TYR A 243 -7.03 -15.02 12.08
N GLU A 244 -6.43 -15.55 11.01
CA GLU A 244 -6.39 -17.00 10.74
C GLU A 244 -5.42 -17.72 11.68
N GLU A 245 -4.29 -17.09 12.02
CA GLU A 245 -3.29 -17.66 12.94
C GLU A 245 -3.82 -17.78 14.36
N ASN A 246 -4.58 -16.78 14.82
CA ASN A 246 -5.19 -16.78 16.15
C ASN A 246 -6.28 -17.86 16.29
N THR A 247 -7.02 -18.16 15.21
CA THR A 247 -8.03 -19.23 15.23
C THR A 247 -7.40 -20.62 15.30
N VAL A 248 -6.24 -20.84 14.66
CA VAL A 248 -5.51 -22.12 14.78
C VAL A 248 -4.94 -22.30 16.18
N ALA A 249 -4.39 -21.24 16.78
CA ALA A 249 -3.83 -21.29 18.14
C ALA A 249 -4.90 -21.52 19.24
N ASN A 250 -6.15 -21.10 19.02
CA ASN A 250 -7.24 -21.30 19.97
C ASN A 250 -7.93 -22.68 19.86
N ASN A 251 -7.60 -23.45 18.81
CA ASN A 251 -8.16 -24.79 18.55
C ASN A 251 -7.16 -25.93 18.84
N VAL A 252 -6.01 -25.61 19.45
CA VAL A 252 -4.96 -26.55 19.92
C VAL A 252 -4.83 -26.41 21.43
#